data_AF-A0A1V6JFR0-F1
#
_entry.id   AF-A0A1V6JFR0-F1
#
_cell.length_a   1.000
_cell.length_b   1.000
_cell.length_c   1.000
_cell.angle_alpha   90.00
_cell.angle_beta   90.00
_cell.angle_gamma   90.00
#
_symmetry.space_group_name_H-M   'P 1'
#
loop_
_entity.id
_entity.type
_entity.pdbx_description
1 polymer ?
#
loop_
_entity_poly.entity_id
_entity_poly.type
_entity_poly.pdbx_seq_one_letter_code
_entity_poly.pdbx_strand_id
1 'polypeptide(L)'
;MRNKKKKILWALSLIFSIIVFPEITLGDDPIAIDRMITITRELPPFHGVEAGGTFNVVINIGQLQEVKIEVDEDQIENVITEVVNEILYIKGNKLKNPVVNISITIPELKYLNASGAATFKLNGMNRVKEMKLMASGAANVELNVEIDHLLSDVSGAADVKVNGRASWHKSDVSGAGSLKASELVSDTLIIFLRGAADAFVDVKDLAIVQKSGAANIKYRTKPRILTDVGYSTQYKIDTADKGVVNLGGDSVVVDLGKLKIKVDDNEGVSTIKIGKQKLIVDDDGNVKWKKETNQHCFTGHWGGFDLSLNGYLNSDGNMDFAGADRYLDLNMPKSIGVHLNAYEQSIKISRSGNFGFITGLGLEWHNYRFDQGVYLDEKAYRLNGYLIDGVRIKKNKLMVRYLTVPVLFEYQHKGNSKLELYHFTAGLLLGARIGSHTKTVYAEQLKEYQLIDPVNYEVWKTMTSPRQETEKVHDDFNLNPFKADVMVRMGWGYVNLFGTYSITTLFRNHRGPELYPFSVGLTLIGW
;
A
#
# COMPACT_ATOMS: atom_id res chain seq x y z
N MET A 1 40.72 19.28 99.89
CA MET A 1 41.84 20.24 99.65
C MET A 1 41.31 21.35 98.76
N ARG A 2 40.99 22.52 99.35
CA ARG A 2 41.73 23.80 99.24
C ARG A 2 41.33 24.61 97.97
N ASN A 3 40.29 25.45 98.11
CA ASN A 3 40.33 26.95 98.11
C ASN A 3 40.48 27.57 96.71
N LYS A 4 39.49 28.29 96.15
CA LYS A 4 38.91 29.63 96.46
C LYS A 4 39.44 30.71 95.51
N LYS A 5 38.47 31.32 94.78
CA LYS A 5 38.26 32.75 94.47
C LYS A 5 39.25 33.47 93.51
N LYS A 6 38.73 33.96 92.36
CA LYS A 6 38.35 35.37 91.98
C LYS A 6 39.58 36.28 91.74
N LYS A 7 39.67 37.23 90.80
CA LYS A 7 38.90 37.86 89.70
C LYS A 7 39.89 38.85 89.02
N ILE A 8 39.62 39.38 87.80
CA ILE A 8 39.95 40.73 87.20
C ILE A 8 39.70 40.62 85.66
N LEU A 9 38.70 41.24 85.00
CA LEU A 9 38.50 42.61 84.43
C LEU A 9 39.57 43.05 83.38
N TRP A 10 39.29 43.41 82.11
CA TRP A 10 38.63 44.63 81.59
C TRP A 10 38.35 44.63 80.04
N ALA A 11 37.30 45.39 79.61
CA ALA A 11 37.08 46.22 78.38
C ALA A 11 37.12 45.62 76.93
N LEU A 12 36.41 46.06 75.86
CA LEU A 12 35.48 47.18 75.47
C LEU A 12 34.89 46.81 74.05
N SER A 13 33.59 46.89 73.70
CA SER A 13 32.90 47.93 72.85
C SER A 13 31.68 47.29 72.10
N LEU A 14 30.38 47.56 72.40
CA LEU A 14 29.38 48.50 71.77
C LEU A 14 29.00 48.16 70.28
N ILE A 15 27.75 47.94 69.77
CA ILE A 15 26.38 48.54 69.85
C ILE A 15 25.35 47.51 69.25
N PHE A 16 24.24 47.10 69.89
CA PHE A 16 22.84 47.61 69.91
C PHE A 16 21.93 47.34 68.67
N SER A 17 20.92 46.47 68.79
CA SER A 17 19.50 46.79 68.50
C SER A 17 18.52 45.74 69.08
N ILE A 18 17.38 46.24 69.53
CA ILE A 18 16.29 45.62 70.29
C ILE A 18 15.11 45.32 69.36
N ILE A 19 14.44 44.17 69.50
CA ILE A 19 12.97 44.03 69.37
C ILE A 19 12.47 43.05 70.46
N VAL A 20 11.31 43.39 71.04
CA VAL A 20 10.66 42.92 72.28
C VAL A 20 9.55 41.88 71.98
N PHE A 21 9.57 40.75 72.73
CA PHE A 21 8.50 39.89 73.32
C PHE A 21 7.25 39.44 72.49
N PRO A 22 6.51 38.33 72.83
CA PRO A 22 6.33 37.74 74.17
C PRO A 22 6.29 36.19 74.30
N GLU A 23 6.17 35.83 75.57
CA GLU A 23 5.97 34.57 76.29
C GLU A 23 4.81 33.68 75.75
N ILE A 24 5.03 32.37 75.65
CA ILE A 24 3.97 31.37 75.45
C ILE A 24 4.14 30.23 76.47
N THR A 25 3.06 30.03 77.20
CA THR A 25 2.80 29.04 78.24
C THR A 25 2.84 27.60 77.73
N LEU A 26 3.41 26.72 78.57
CA LEU A 26 3.27 25.26 78.50
C LEU A 26 1.78 24.87 78.50
N GLY A 27 1.29 24.36 77.38
CA GLY A 27 0.07 23.57 77.29
C GLY A 27 0.43 22.09 77.20
N ASP A 28 -0.15 21.28 78.08
CA ASP A 28 -0.21 19.83 77.93
C ASP A 28 -0.98 19.50 76.64
N ASP A 29 -0.27 19.37 75.52
CA ASP A 29 -0.82 18.71 74.34
C ASP A 29 -0.88 17.20 74.61
N PRO A 30 -2.05 16.56 74.47
CA PRO A 30 -2.12 15.11 74.60
C PRO A 30 -1.27 14.50 73.49
N ILE A 31 -0.37 13.59 73.86
CA ILE A 31 0.34 12.72 72.93
C ILE A 31 -0.75 11.93 72.18
N ALA A 32 -1.04 12.34 70.93
CA ALA A 32 -1.90 11.59 70.03
C ALA A 32 -1.19 10.25 69.76
N ILE A 33 -1.69 9.20 70.37
CA ILE A 33 -1.29 7.83 70.02
C ILE A 33 -1.96 7.56 68.68
N ASP A 34 -1.15 7.39 67.63
CA ASP A 34 -1.60 7.03 66.28
C ASP A 34 -2.24 5.65 66.35
N ARG A 35 -3.56 5.62 66.56
CA ARG A 35 -4.33 4.41 66.80
C ARG A 35 -5.03 4.03 65.51
N MET A 36 -4.45 3.07 64.80
CA MET A 36 -5.10 2.42 63.65
C MET A 36 -6.36 1.70 64.12
N ILE A 37 -7.48 2.00 63.47
CA ILE A 37 -8.76 1.32 63.68
C ILE A 37 -9.18 0.61 62.39
N THR A 38 -9.87 -0.53 62.53
CA THR A 38 -10.49 -1.23 61.40
C THR A 38 -12.00 -1.13 61.52
N ILE A 39 -12.66 -0.61 60.49
CA ILE A 39 -14.11 -0.49 60.43
C ILE A 39 -14.65 -1.23 59.21
N THR A 40 -15.70 -2.02 59.42
CA THR A 40 -16.47 -2.64 58.35
C THR A 40 -17.59 -1.70 57.91
N ARG A 41 -17.74 -1.49 56.61
CA ARG A 41 -18.82 -0.70 56.01
C ARG A 41 -19.86 -1.64 55.40
N GLU A 42 -21.12 -1.48 55.79
CA GLU A 42 -22.24 -2.10 55.11
C GLU A 42 -22.61 -1.24 53.89
N LEU A 43 -22.50 -1.83 52.71
CA LEU A 43 -22.70 -1.15 51.43
C LEU A 43 -23.60 -2.01 50.54
N PRO A 44 -24.42 -1.40 49.65
CA PRO A 44 -25.16 -2.13 48.63
C PRO A 44 -24.23 -3.03 47.79
N PRO A 45 -24.74 -4.11 47.16
CA PRO A 45 -23.95 -4.94 46.26
C PRO A 45 -23.26 -4.14 45.14
N PHE A 46 -22.01 -4.46 44.85
CA PHE A 46 -21.24 -3.84 43.76
C PHE A 46 -20.28 -4.85 43.12
N HIS A 47 -19.95 -4.60 41.85
CA HIS A 47 -18.94 -5.35 41.09
C HIS A 47 -17.90 -4.43 40.44
N GLY A 48 -18.01 -3.12 40.67
CA GLY A 48 -17.03 -2.11 40.29
C GLY A 48 -16.37 -1.44 41.48
N VAL A 49 -15.10 -1.06 41.34
CA VAL A 49 -14.36 -0.29 42.36
C VAL A 49 -13.63 0.88 41.71
N GLU A 50 -13.76 2.06 42.28
CA GLU A 50 -13.05 3.28 41.88
C GLU A 50 -12.42 3.95 43.10
N ALA A 51 -11.11 4.18 43.06
CA ALA A 51 -10.42 4.96 44.09
C ALA A 51 -9.52 6.01 43.47
N GLY A 52 -9.61 7.23 44.01
CA GLY A 52 -8.78 8.38 43.61
C GLY A 52 -8.05 8.97 44.80
N GLY A 53 -6.71 8.89 44.78
CA GLY A 53 -5.86 9.38 45.87
C GLY A 53 -4.74 8.41 46.20
N THR A 54 -4.27 8.45 47.45
CA THR A 54 -3.28 7.52 47.99
C THR A 54 -4.04 6.45 48.78
N PHE A 55 -4.41 5.36 48.11
CA PHE A 55 -5.11 4.24 48.75
C PHE A 55 -4.39 2.95 48.43
N ASN A 56 -4.29 2.04 49.40
CA ASN A 56 -3.83 0.68 49.18
C ASN A 56 -5.05 -0.25 49.27
N VAL A 57 -5.56 -0.67 48.12
CA VAL A 57 -6.80 -1.44 48.01
C VAL A 57 -6.48 -2.87 47.64
N VAL A 58 -6.83 -3.80 48.54
CA VAL A 58 -6.74 -5.24 48.31
C VAL A 58 -8.14 -5.78 48.05
N ILE A 59 -8.35 -6.36 46.88
CA ILE A 59 -9.62 -6.98 46.48
C ILE A 59 -9.45 -8.50 46.58
N ASN A 60 -10.33 -9.17 47.29
CA ASN A 60 -10.36 -10.63 47.41
C ASN A 60 -11.60 -11.18 46.72
N ILE A 61 -11.44 -12.18 45.85
CA ILE A 61 -12.58 -12.87 45.25
C ILE A 61 -13.21 -13.85 46.27
N GLY A 62 -14.47 -13.63 46.64
CA GLY A 62 -15.18 -14.41 47.65
C GLY A 62 -16.70 -14.19 47.63
N GLN A 63 -17.48 -15.16 48.14
CA GLN A 63 -18.94 -15.15 48.01
C GLN A 63 -19.65 -14.06 48.85
N LEU A 64 -19.08 -13.68 49.99
CA LEU A 64 -19.67 -12.69 50.89
C LEU A 64 -19.03 -11.33 50.65
N GLN A 65 -19.85 -10.34 50.27
CA GLN A 65 -19.37 -8.98 50.09
C GLN A 65 -18.98 -8.36 51.44
N GLU A 66 -17.78 -7.78 51.54
CA GLU A 66 -17.31 -7.09 52.75
C GLU A 66 -16.35 -5.96 52.37
N VAL A 67 -16.44 -4.81 53.05
CA VAL A 67 -15.49 -3.69 52.89
C VAL A 67 -14.95 -3.30 54.25
N LYS A 68 -13.64 -3.46 54.45
CA LYS A 68 -12.90 -3.09 55.66
C LYS A 68 -11.94 -1.95 55.35
N ILE A 69 -11.99 -0.90 56.16
CA ILE A 69 -11.09 0.26 56.06
C ILE A 69 -10.24 0.28 57.31
N GLU A 70 -8.93 0.32 57.13
CA GLU A 70 -7.93 0.47 58.18
C GLU A 70 -7.22 1.82 58.02
N VAL A 71 -7.42 2.69 59.00
CA VAL A 71 -6.97 4.09 58.99
C VAL A 71 -6.83 4.60 60.42
N ASP A 72 -6.07 5.67 60.61
CA ASP A 72 -5.98 6.38 61.90
C ASP A 72 -7.37 6.87 62.34
N GLU A 73 -7.65 6.73 63.64
CA GLU A 73 -8.96 7.02 64.25
C GLU A 73 -9.47 8.44 63.94
N ASP A 74 -8.59 9.43 63.82
CA ASP A 74 -8.93 10.83 63.52
C ASP A 74 -9.20 11.10 62.03
N GLN A 75 -8.87 10.15 61.13
CA GLN A 75 -9.02 10.29 59.68
C GLN A 75 -10.18 9.47 59.09
N ILE A 76 -10.90 8.68 59.89
CA ILE A 76 -11.98 7.81 59.37
C ILE A 76 -13.11 8.58 58.67
N GLU A 77 -13.52 9.72 59.20
CA GLU A 77 -14.58 10.55 58.61
C GLU A 77 -14.15 11.21 57.29
N ASN A 78 -12.84 11.25 57.04
CA ASN A 78 -12.26 11.80 55.81
C ASN A 78 -12.21 10.78 54.66
N VAL A 79 -12.51 9.49 54.93
CA VAL A 79 -12.62 8.43 53.91
C VAL A 79 -14.08 8.19 53.57
N ILE A 80 -14.49 8.68 52.40
CA ILE A 80 -15.87 8.61 51.91
C ILE A 80 -15.99 7.37 51.01
N THR A 81 -16.94 6.49 51.34
CA THR A 81 -17.32 5.33 50.53
C THR A 81 -18.78 5.40 50.12
N GLU A 82 -19.04 5.34 48.82
CA GLU A 82 -20.40 5.42 48.26
C GLU A 82 -20.56 4.43 47.11
N VAL A 83 -21.69 3.71 47.04
CA VAL A 83 -22.01 2.84 45.91
C VAL A 83 -23.02 3.54 45.00
N VAL A 84 -22.61 3.82 43.76
CA VAL A 84 -23.47 4.40 42.73
C VAL A 84 -23.38 3.52 41.49
N ASN A 85 -24.53 3.10 40.94
CA ASN A 85 -24.61 2.21 39.78
C ASN A 85 -23.73 0.94 39.90
N GLU A 86 -23.76 0.30 41.07
CA GLU A 86 -23.00 -0.94 41.37
C GLU A 86 -21.47 -0.76 41.32
N ILE A 87 -20.99 0.49 41.44
CA ILE A 87 -19.58 0.85 41.57
C ILE A 87 -19.34 1.47 42.95
N LEU A 88 -18.39 0.93 43.70
CA LEU A 88 -17.89 1.51 44.94
C LEU A 88 -16.89 2.64 44.64
N TYR A 89 -17.24 3.86 45.01
CA TYR A 89 -16.38 5.04 44.97
C TYR A 89 -15.71 5.25 46.32
N ILE A 90 -14.38 5.37 46.32
CA ILE A 90 -13.55 5.65 47.49
C ILE A 90 -12.85 6.99 47.28
N LYS A 91 -13.15 7.96 48.14
CA LYS A 91 -12.61 9.33 48.05
C LYS A 91 -12.05 9.78 49.38
N GLY A 92 -10.91 10.47 49.35
CA GLY A 92 -10.32 11.13 50.50
C GLY A 92 -10.67 12.62 50.53
N ASN A 93 -11.10 13.14 51.67
CA ASN A 93 -11.35 14.56 51.90
C ASN A 93 -10.35 15.13 52.91
N LYS A 94 -9.37 15.92 52.46
CA LYS A 94 -8.35 16.57 53.31
C LYS A 94 -7.56 15.62 54.23
N LEU A 95 -7.18 14.44 53.73
CA LEU A 95 -6.34 13.47 54.44
C LEU A 95 -4.96 14.09 54.75
N LYS A 96 -4.54 14.05 56.02
CA LYS A 96 -3.26 14.64 56.48
C LYS A 96 -2.07 13.68 56.41
N ASN A 97 -2.31 12.38 56.24
CA ASN A 97 -1.26 11.38 56.02
C ASN A 97 -1.81 10.21 55.19
N PRO A 98 -1.09 9.69 54.17
CA PRO A 98 -1.77 9.20 52.97
C PRO A 98 -2.04 7.70 52.88
N VAL A 99 -1.54 6.81 53.75
CA VAL A 99 -1.66 5.36 53.49
C VAL A 99 -2.88 4.78 54.20
N VAL A 100 -4.02 4.83 53.52
CA VAL A 100 -5.24 4.15 53.97
C VAL A 100 -5.30 2.75 53.32
N ASN A 101 -5.39 1.71 54.14
CA ASN A 101 -5.53 0.33 53.67
C ASN A 101 -7.02 -0.03 53.60
N ILE A 102 -7.44 -0.59 52.46
CA ILE A 102 -8.84 -0.98 52.23
C ILE A 102 -8.86 -2.41 51.73
N SER A 103 -9.55 -3.28 52.45
CA SER A 103 -9.77 -4.67 52.04
C SER A 103 -11.22 -4.83 51.58
N ILE A 104 -11.40 -5.23 50.34
CA ILE A 104 -12.70 -5.46 49.71
C ILE A 104 -12.82 -6.94 49.39
N THR A 105 -13.94 -7.57 49.73
CA THR A 105 -14.28 -8.92 49.29
C THR A 105 -15.52 -8.83 48.42
N ILE A 106 -15.47 -9.39 47.21
CA ILE A 106 -16.58 -9.41 46.25
C ILE A 106 -16.56 -10.70 45.42
N PRO A 107 -17.71 -11.18 44.93
CA PRO A 107 -17.78 -12.41 44.14
C PRO A 107 -17.14 -12.25 42.75
N GLU A 108 -17.26 -11.07 42.15
CA GLU A 108 -16.75 -10.77 40.82
C GLU A 108 -16.37 -9.29 40.70
N LEU A 109 -15.30 -9.00 39.96
CA LEU A 109 -14.85 -7.64 39.65
C LEU A 109 -15.00 -7.39 38.14
N LYS A 110 -15.92 -6.52 37.74
CA LYS A 110 -16.16 -6.15 36.33
C LYS A 110 -15.59 -4.78 35.97
N TYR A 111 -15.41 -3.90 36.94
CA TYR A 111 -14.87 -2.55 36.69
C TYR A 111 -13.85 -2.17 37.76
N LEU A 112 -12.70 -1.66 37.34
CA LEU A 112 -11.68 -1.13 38.23
C LEU A 112 -11.16 0.20 37.66
N ASN A 113 -11.26 1.27 38.43
CA ASN A 113 -10.66 2.56 38.09
C ASN A 113 -9.72 3.03 39.21
N ALA A 114 -8.43 2.98 38.93
CA ALA A 114 -7.36 3.45 39.79
C ALA A 114 -6.88 4.82 39.29
N SER A 115 -7.04 5.85 40.11
CA SER A 115 -6.58 7.21 39.78
C SER A 115 -5.74 7.81 40.91
N GLY A 116 -4.84 8.74 40.56
CA GLY A 116 -3.92 9.33 41.52
C GLY A 116 -2.72 8.41 41.80
N ALA A 117 -2.40 8.17 43.07
CA ALA A 117 -1.28 7.33 43.51
C ALA A 117 -1.78 6.04 44.20
N ALA A 118 -2.94 5.54 43.78
CA ALA A 118 -3.58 4.39 44.36
C ALA A 118 -2.87 3.09 43.93
N THR A 119 -2.78 2.14 44.86
CA THR A 119 -2.30 0.78 44.62
C THR A 119 -3.47 -0.18 44.73
N PHE A 120 -3.64 -1.05 43.73
CA PHE A 120 -4.65 -2.09 43.71
C PHE A 120 -4.01 -3.46 43.56
N LYS A 121 -4.46 -4.42 44.37
CA LYS A 121 -4.07 -5.82 44.24
C LYS A 121 -5.28 -6.74 44.34
N LEU A 122 -5.42 -7.60 43.35
CA LEU A 122 -6.44 -8.65 43.33
C LEU A 122 -5.86 -9.98 43.81
N ASN A 123 -6.42 -10.50 44.89
CA ASN A 123 -6.15 -11.82 45.42
C ASN A 123 -7.21 -12.81 44.95
N GLY A 124 -6.76 -13.92 44.37
CA GLY A 124 -7.60 -14.90 43.70
C GLY A 124 -7.74 -14.64 42.21
N MET A 125 -8.33 -15.60 41.50
CA MET A 125 -8.56 -15.52 40.06
C MET A 125 -9.96 -14.96 39.80
N ASN A 126 -10.06 -13.78 39.18
CA ASN A 126 -11.34 -13.21 38.80
C ASN A 126 -11.83 -13.82 37.48
N ARG A 127 -13.01 -14.45 37.52
CA ARG A 127 -13.62 -15.18 36.40
C ARG A 127 -14.91 -14.49 35.97
N VAL A 128 -14.83 -13.65 34.96
CA VAL A 128 -15.95 -12.86 34.44
C VAL A 128 -15.92 -12.84 32.92
N LYS A 129 -17.05 -12.58 32.28
CA LYS A 129 -17.09 -12.42 30.82
C LYS A 129 -16.36 -11.17 30.37
N GLU A 130 -16.63 -10.04 31.00
CA GLU A 130 -16.08 -8.74 30.61
C GLU A 130 -15.56 -8.00 31.83
N MET A 131 -14.39 -7.38 31.68
CA MET A 131 -13.82 -6.52 32.69
C MET A 131 -13.23 -5.26 32.04
N LYS A 132 -13.48 -4.10 32.65
CA LYS A 132 -12.85 -2.83 32.29
C LYS A 132 -11.93 -2.35 33.41
N LEU A 133 -10.68 -2.10 33.06
CA LEU A 133 -9.61 -1.58 33.90
C LEU A 133 -9.21 -0.18 33.40
N MET A 134 -9.18 0.79 34.27
CA MET A 134 -8.66 2.12 34.03
C MET A 134 -7.60 2.43 35.09
N ALA A 135 -6.41 2.83 34.66
CA ALA A 135 -5.31 3.22 35.54
C ALA A 135 -4.74 4.55 35.04
N SER A 136 -4.75 5.57 35.89
CA SER A 136 -4.29 6.92 35.55
C SER A 136 -3.49 7.56 36.69
N GLY A 137 -2.64 8.53 36.36
CA GLY A 137 -1.76 9.18 37.34
C GLY A 137 -0.47 8.38 37.59
N ALA A 138 -0.18 8.03 38.84
CA ALA A 138 0.94 7.20 39.27
C ALA A 138 0.44 5.91 39.95
N ALA A 139 -0.70 5.40 39.50
CA ALA A 139 -1.33 4.22 40.06
C ALA A 139 -0.53 2.94 39.76
N ASN A 140 -0.61 1.96 40.67
CA ASN A 140 -0.02 0.63 40.51
C ASN A 140 -1.11 -0.43 40.66
N VAL A 141 -1.25 -1.33 39.68
CA VAL A 141 -2.33 -2.31 39.67
C VAL A 141 -1.78 -3.72 39.38
N GLU A 142 -2.12 -4.70 40.21
CA GLU A 142 -1.80 -6.12 39.98
C GLU A 142 -3.08 -6.98 39.99
N LEU A 143 -3.38 -7.62 38.86
CA LEU A 143 -4.58 -8.45 38.68
C LEU A 143 -4.25 -9.87 38.21
N ASN A 144 -5.08 -10.82 38.64
CA ASN A 144 -5.12 -12.20 38.13
C ASN A 144 -6.51 -12.49 37.56
N VAL A 145 -6.60 -12.73 36.26
CA VAL A 145 -7.87 -12.80 35.53
C VAL A 145 -7.98 -14.02 34.60
N GLU A 146 -9.19 -14.56 34.48
CA GLU A 146 -9.55 -15.54 33.45
C GLU A 146 -10.89 -15.10 32.84
N ILE A 147 -10.81 -14.37 31.72
CA ILE A 147 -11.91 -13.56 31.21
C ILE A 147 -12.05 -13.64 29.68
N ASP A 148 -13.24 -13.37 29.16
CA ASP A 148 -13.46 -13.35 27.72
C ASP A 148 -12.99 -12.03 27.10
N HIS A 149 -13.38 -10.89 27.68
CA HIS A 149 -13.05 -9.55 27.18
C HIS A 149 -12.43 -8.68 28.27
N LEU A 150 -11.17 -8.29 28.07
CA LEU A 150 -10.47 -7.30 28.89
C LEU A 150 -10.36 -5.97 28.14
N LEU A 151 -10.89 -4.90 28.72
CA LEU A 151 -10.61 -3.54 28.31
C LEU A 151 -9.67 -2.91 29.32
N SER A 152 -8.54 -2.37 28.87
CA SER A 152 -7.59 -1.67 29.75
C SER A 152 -7.23 -0.31 29.17
N ASP A 153 -7.28 0.72 30.01
CA ASP A 153 -6.83 2.07 29.69
C ASP A 153 -5.76 2.46 30.72
N VAL A 154 -4.53 2.67 30.27
CA VAL A 154 -3.36 2.96 31.10
C VAL A 154 -2.78 4.30 30.65
N SER A 155 -2.85 5.30 31.51
CA SER A 155 -2.43 6.67 31.19
C SER A 155 -1.61 7.32 32.30
N GLY A 156 -0.89 8.38 31.97
CA GLY A 156 0.01 9.06 32.92
C GLY A 156 1.33 8.31 33.08
N ALA A 157 1.71 8.00 34.31
CA ALA A 157 2.88 7.20 34.71
C ALA A 157 2.44 5.93 35.49
N ALA A 158 1.26 5.40 35.15
CA ALA A 158 0.70 4.21 35.80
C ALA A 158 1.43 2.92 35.38
N ASP A 159 1.53 1.99 36.33
CA ASP A 159 2.13 0.67 36.15
C ASP A 159 1.05 -0.40 36.36
N VAL A 160 0.77 -1.18 35.33
CA VAL A 160 -0.30 -2.19 35.36
C VAL A 160 0.27 -3.56 35.04
N LYS A 161 0.12 -4.51 35.97
CA LYS A 161 0.47 -5.92 35.81
C LYS A 161 -0.79 -6.78 35.77
N VAL A 162 -0.94 -7.57 34.72
CA VAL A 162 -2.08 -8.49 34.57
C VAL A 162 -1.55 -9.88 34.24
N ASN A 163 -2.04 -10.89 34.95
CA ASN A 163 -1.68 -12.29 34.76
C ASN A 163 -2.93 -13.14 34.49
N GLY A 164 -2.74 -14.31 33.86
CA GLY A 164 -3.80 -15.30 33.64
C GLY A 164 -4.11 -15.51 32.17
N ARG A 165 -5.41 -15.50 31.79
CA ARG A 165 -5.85 -15.72 30.41
C ARG A 165 -6.96 -14.75 30.01
N ALA A 166 -6.88 -14.24 28.78
CA ALA A 166 -7.95 -13.49 28.15
C ALA A 166 -8.25 -14.03 26.75
N SER A 167 -9.52 -14.19 26.38
CA SER A 167 -9.85 -14.52 24.98
C SER A 167 -9.59 -13.31 24.07
N TRP A 168 -9.96 -12.11 24.54
CA TRP A 168 -9.79 -10.85 23.84
C TRP A 168 -9.34 -9.75 24.79
N HIS A 169 -8.25 -9.07 24.45
CA HIS A 169 -7.70 -7.98 25.25
C HIS A 169 -7.55 -6.75 24.36
N LYS A 170 -8.23 -5.64 24.71
CA LYS A 170 -7.93 -4.33 24.14
C LYS A 170 -7.29 -3.43 25.18
N SER A 171 -6.21 -2.77 24.77
CA SER A 171 -5.45 -1.89 25.64
C SER A 171 -5.12 -0.57 24.96
N ASP A 172 -5.43 0.53 25.62
CA ASP A 172 -4.93 1.86 25.28
C ASP A 172 -3.89 2.25 26.33
N VAL A 173 -2.62 2.38 25.93
CA VAL A 173 -1.51 2.79 26.81
C VAL A 173 -0.94 4.10 26.30
N SER A 174 -0.94 5.13 27.14
CA SER A 174 -0.53 6.49 26.77
C SER A 174 0.31 7.19 27.83
N GLY A 175 1.02 8.24 27.43
CA GLY A 175 1.92 8.99 28.32
C GLY A 175 3.23 8.24 28.53
N ALA A 176 3.57 7.98 29.80
CA ALA A 176 4.66 7.12 30.26
C ALA A 176 4.11 5.86 30.98
N GLY A 177 2.89 5.44 30.64
CA GLY A 177 2.25 4.26 31.20
C GLY A 177 2.95 2.97 30.76
N SER A 178 2.91 1.96 31.65
CA SER A 178 3.57 0.67 31.43
C SER A 178 2.61 -0.49 31.69
N LEU A 179 2.41 -1.33 30.66
CA LEU A 179 1.58 -2.53 30.72
C LEU A 179 2.46 -3.79 30.75
N LYS A 180 2.46 -4.48 31.88
CA LYS A 180 3.18 -5.74 32.15
C LYS A 180 2.20 -6.91 32.10
N ALA A 181 1.89 -7.38 30.90
CA ALA A 181 0.95 -8.46 30.62
C ALA A 181 1.64 -9.67 29.96
N SER A 182 2.93 -9.91 30.25
CA SER A 182 3.67 -11.06 29.73
C SER A 182 3.26 -12.38 30.35
N GLU A 183 2.55 -12.35 31.49
CA GLU A 183 1.97 -13.52 32.15
C GLU A 183 0.45 -13.63 31.89
N LEU A 184 -0.12 -12.76 31.04
CA LEU A 184 -1.49 -12.84 30.55
C LEU A 184 -1.49 -13.39 29.13
N VAL A 185 -1.87 -14.66 28.97
CA VAL A 185 -2.00 -15.26 27.64
C VAL A 185 -3.30 -14.79 27.00
N SER A 186 -3.17 -13.93 25.99
CA SER A 186 -4.32 -13.43 25.23
C SER A 186 -4.46 -14.19 23.90
N ASP A 187 -5.65 -14.67 23.56
CA ASP A 187 -5.86 -15.28 22.23
C ASP A 187 -5.82 -14.16 21.16
N THR A 188 -6.54 -13.05 21.39
CA THR A 188 -6.47 -11.82 20.56
C THR A 188 -6.10 -10.59 21.38
N LEU A 189 -5.16 -9.78 20.89
CA LEU A 189 -4.76 -8.49 21.47
C LEU A 189 -4.99 -7.35 20.46
N ILE A 190 -5.61 -6.25 20.90
CA ILE A 190 -5.60 -4.96 20.21
C ILE A 190 -4.98 -3.92 21.13
N ILE A 191 -3.83 -3.36 20.78
CA ILE A 191 -3.11 -2.43 21.65
C ILE A 191 -2.75 -1.13 20.94
N PHE A 192 -3.07 -0.01 21.57
CA PHE A 192 -2.75 1.34 21.12
C PHE A 192 -1.71 1.93 22.07
N LEU A 193 -0.52 2.19 21.57
CA LEU A 193 0.59 2.76 22.33
C LEU A 193 0.86 4.19 21.84
N ARG A 194 0.74 5.18 22.74
CA ARG A 194 0.91 6.60 22.41
C ARG A 194 1.94 7.27 23.34
N GLY A 195 2.80 8.12 22.80
CA GLY A 195 3.77 8.88 23.61
C GLY A 195 5.04 8.08 23.90
N ALA A 196 5.39 7.91 25.17
CA ALA A 196 6.54 7.11 25.65
C ALA A 196 6.07 5.85 26.41
N ALA A 197 4.96 5.25 25.95
CA ALA A 197 4.35 4.09 26.56
C ALA A 197 5.14 2.79 26.30
N ASP A 198 5.16 1.90 27.29
CA ASP A 198 5.80 0.59 27.20
C ASP A 198 4.79 -0.55 27.44
N ALA A 199 4.86 -1.60 26.64
CA ALA A 199 4.07 -2.81 26.86
C ALA A 199 4.91 -4.09 26.72
N PHE A 200 4.68 -5.06 27.58
CA PHE A 200 5.21 -6.42 27.46
C PHE A 200 4.06 -7.42 27.57
N VAL A 201 3.77 -8.14 26.48
CA VAL A 201 2.53 -8.93 26.33
C VAL A 201 2.81 -10.36 25.88
N ASP A 202 1.86 -11.28 26.10
CA ASP A 202 1.88 -12.64 25.57
C ASP A 202 0.61 -12.91 24.75
N VAL A 203 0.77 -13.21 23.46
CA VAL A 203 -0.38 -13.33 22.54
C VAL A 203 -0.24 -14.61 21.70
N LYS A 204 -1.32 -15.38 21.64
CA LYS A 204 -1.35 -16.68 20.97
C LYS A 204 -1.70 -16.55 19.49
N ASP A 205 -2.87 -16.01 19.16
CA ASP A 205 -3.40 -16.07 17.79
C ASP A 205 -3.19 -14.76 17.02
N LEU A 206 -3.75 -13.63 17.48
CA LEU A 206 -3.74 -12.36 16.75
C LEU A 206 -3.32 -11.17 17.63
N ALA A 207 -2.35 -10.38 17.19
CA ALA A 207 -2.07 -9.07 17.77
C ALA A 207 -2.22 -7.94 16.72
N ILE A 208 -3.03 -6.93 17.04
CA ILE A 208 -3.14 -5.66 16.32
C ILE A 208 -2.50 -4.58 17.19
N VAL A 209 -1.46 -3.92 16.70
CA VAL A 209 -0.70 -2.91 17.44
C VAL A 209 -0.73 -1.61 16.68
N GLN A 210 -1.10 -0.51 17.32
CA GLN A 210 -0.90 0.83 16.78
C GLN A 210 0.08 1.56 17.69
N LYS A 211 1.17 2.09 17.14
CA LYS A 211 2.18 2.81 17.92
C LYS A 211 2.41 4.23 17.40
N SER A 212 2.57 5.18 18.30
CA SER A 212 2.97 6.56 18.01
C SER A 212 3.95 7.11 19.05
N GLY A 213 4.82 8.02 18.64
CA GLY A 213 5.85 8.60 19.51
C GLY A 213 7.06 7.67 19.73
N ALA A 214 7.59 7.66 20.95
CA ALA A 214 8.70 6.83 21.40
C ALA A 214 8.22 5.51 22.06
N ALA A 215 6.98 5.09 21.79
CA ALA A 215 6.38 3.94 22.42
C ALA A 215 6.98 2.60 21.95
N ASN A 216 7.01 1.60 22.83
CA ASN A 216 7.65 0.32 22.59
C ASN A 216 6.81 -0.86 23.08
N ILE A 217 6.92 -1.98 22.36
CA ILE A 217 6.22 -3.24 22.70
C ILE A 217 7.16 -4.44 22.61
N LYS A 218 7.09 -5.31 23.61
CA LYS A 218 7.80 -6.59 23.68
C LYS A 218 6.78 -7.73 23.75
N TYR A 219 7.19 -8.89 23.25
CA TYR A 219 6.38 -10.11 23.27
C TYR A 219 7.12 -11.22 24.01
N ARG A 220 6.42 -11.92 24.91
CA ARG A 220 6.95 -13.13 25.55
C ARG A 220 6.94 -14.28 24.55
N THR A 221 5.76 -14.58 24.00
CA THR A 221 5.59 -15.42 22.82
C THR A 221 5.08 -14.54 21.68
N LYS A 222 5.65 -14.68 20.48
CA LYS A 222 5.17 -13.95 19.31
C LYS A 222 3.84 -14.56 18.83
N PRO A 223 2.84 -13.74 18.47
CA PRO A 223 1.55 -14.23 17.99
C PRO A 223 1.68 -14.91 16.63
N ARG A 224 0.72 -15.78 16.31
CA ARG A 224 0.62 -16.39 14.98
C ARG A 224 0.41 -15.36 13.87
N ILE A 225 -0.36 -14.30 14.14
CA ILE A 225 -0.62 -13.18 13.23
C ILE A 225 -0.31 -11.87 13.96
N LEU A 226 0.55 -11.04 13.36
CA LEU A 226 0.93 -9.72 13.88
C LEU A 226 0.63 -8.63 12.85
N THR A 227 -0.16 -7.64 13.24
CA THR A 227 -0.54 -6.46 12.45
C THR A 227 -0.08 -5.19 13.17
N ASP A 228 0.91 -4.47 12.64
CA ASP A 228 1.33 -3.15 13.17
C ASP A 228 0.75 -2.03 12.29
N VAL A 229 -0.18 -1.27 12.85
CA VAL A 229 -0.80 -0.10 12.24
C VAL A 229 0.09 1.12 12.54
N GLY A 230 1.22 1.20 11.85
CA GLY A 230 2.03 2.42 11.81
C GLY A 230 1.39 3.48 10.91
N TYR A 231 1.63 4.77 11.20
CA TYR A 231 1.21 5.91 10.35
C TYR A 231 1.79 5.90 8.92
N SER A 232 2.62 4.90 8.58
CA SER A 232 3.01 4.54 7.23
C SER A 232 3.89 3.31 7.36
N THR A 233 3.40 2.11 7.00
CA THR A 233 4.26 1.00 6.52
C THR A 233 3.46 -0.18 5.97
N GLN A 234 3.96 -0.72 4.85
CA GLN A 234 3.51 -1.97 4.23
C GLN A 234 4.00 -3.19 5.03
N TYR A 235 3.19 -4.27 5.05
CA TYR A 235 3.60 -5.57 5.57
C TYR A 235 3.82 -6.59 4.43
N LYS A 236 5.00 -7.21 4.42
CA LYS A 236 5.27 -8.49 3.76
C LYS A 236 5.10 -9.58 4.82
N ILE A 237 4.24 -10.55 4.55
CA ILE A 237 4.09 -11.77 5.35
C ILE A 237 4.94 -12.85 4.67
N ASP A 238 5.86 -13.45 5.43
CA ASP A 238 6.68 -14.57 4.97
C ASP A 238 6.08 -15.87 5.49
N THR A 239 5.00 -16.33 4.85
CA THR A 239 4.49 -17.71 4.96
C THR A 239 3.59 -18.02 3.77
N ALA A 240 3.65 -19.26 3.28
CA ALA A 240 3.37 -19.67 1.90
C ALA A 240 1.94 -19.48 1.32
N ASP A 241 0.98 -18.90 2.04
CA ASP A 241 -0.38 -18.69 1.50
C ASP A 241 -0.89 -17.26 1.72
N LYS A 242 -1.40 -16.70 0.61
CA LYS A 242 -1.63 -15.27 0.39
C LYS A 242 -2.85 -14.75 1.16
N GLY A 243 -2.66 -13.71 1.97
CA GLY A 243 -3.76 -12.87 2.47
C GLY A 243 -3.25 -11.57 3.09
N VAL A 244 -3.72 -10.42 2.60
CA VAL A 244 -3.50 -9.08 3.18
C VAL A 244 -4.84 -8.61 3.75
N VAL A 245 -4.91 -8.25 5.03
CA VAL A 245 -6.12 -7.66 5.63
C VAL A 245 -5.80 -6.21 5.98
N ASN A 246 -6.61 -5.28 5.48
CA ASN A 246 -6.47 -3.85 5.76
C ASN A 246 -7.66 -3.43 6.63
N LEU A 247 -7.37 -2.98 7.84
CA LEU A 247 -8.35 -2.51 8.81
C LEU A 247 -7.96 -1.08 9.20
N GLY A 248 -8.63 -0.10 8.59
CA GLY A 248 -8.41 1.31 8.87
C GLY A 248 -9.60 2.14 8.38
N GLY A 249 -10.29 2.80 9.32
CA GLY A 249 -11.55 3.54 9.07
C GLY A 249 -12.79 2.64 8.99
N ASP A 250 -13.95 3.26 8.76
CA ASP A 250 -15.33 2.68 8.69
C ASP A 250 -15.53 1.62 7.58
N SER A 251 -14.46 0.97 7.12
CA SER A 251 -14.49 -0.12 6.17
C SER A 251 -13.56 -1.27 6.55
N VAL A 252 -14.06 -2.51 6.43
CA VAL A 252 -13.27 -3.75 6.56
C VAL A 252 -12.83 -4.22 5.18
N VAL A 253 -11.52 -4.41 4.91
CA VAL A 253 -11.03 -4.98 3.64
C VAL A 253 -10.23 -6.27 3.87
N VAL A 254 -10.73 -7.39 3.37
CA VAL A 254 -10.06 -8.70 3.36
C VAL A 254 -9.56 -8.99 1.94
N ASP A 255 -8.25 -9.07 1.71
CA ASP A 255 -7.64 -9.35 0.40
C ASP A 255 -6.95 -10.71 0.39
N LEU A 256 -7.64 -11.72 -0.15
CA LEU A 256 -7.16 -13.10 -0.35
C LEU A 256 -6.68 -13.29 -1.81
N GLY A 257 -6.15 -12.23 -2.43
CA GLY A 257 -5.67 -12.25 -3.81
C GLY A 257 -6.79 -12.10 -4.85
N LYS A 258 -7.36 -13.22 -5.33
CA LYS A 258 -8.47 -13.19 -6.30
C LYS A 258 -9.81 -12.81 -5.66
N LEU A 259 -9.93 -12.98 -4.34
CA LEU A 259 -11.10 -12.65 -3.55
C LEU A 259 -10.75 -11.46 -2.67
N LYS A 260 -11.46 -10.35 -2.84
CA LYS A 260 -11.38 -9.15 -2.00
C LYS A 260 -12.76 -8.87 -1.41
N ILE A 261 -12.89 -8.72 -0.11
CA ILE A 261 -14.16 -8.40 0.54
C ILE A 261 -14.00 -7.01 1.16
N LYS A 262 -14.87 -6.07 0.81
CA LYS A 262 -14.96 -4.73 1.43
C LYS A 262 -16.33 -4.57 2.07
N VAL A 263 -16.39 -4.36 3.38
CA VAL A 263 -17.62 -3.95 4.08
C VAL A 263 -17.46 -2.48 4.43
N ASP A 264 -18.46 -1.65 4.15
CA ASP A 264 -18.42 -0.20 4.41
C ASP A 264 -19.63 0.16 5.29
N ASP A 265 -19.38 0.55 6.54
CA ASP A 265 -20.42 0.72 7.56
C ASP A 265 -21.17 2.05 7.44
N ASN A 266 -20.61 3.04 6.70
CA ASN A 266 -21.24 4.36 6.54
C ASN A 266 -22.31 4.43 5.43
N GLU A 267 -22.36 3.45 4.52
CA GLU A 267 -23.27 3.48 3.37
C GLU A 267 -24.30 2.33 3.36
N GLY A 268 -24.25 1.39 4.31
CA GLY A 268 -25.18 0.25 4.33
C GLY A 268 -24.98 -0.70 3.15
N VAL A 269 -23.72 -0.86 2.73
CA VAL A 269 -23.37 -1.58 1.50
C VAL A 269 -22.21 -2.53 1.74
N SER A 270 -22.52 -3.82 1.63
CA SER A 270 -21.53 -4.90 1.62
C SER A 270 -21.05 -5.17 0.20
N THR A 271 -19.72 -5.12 -0.02
CA THR A 271 -19.11 -5.35 -1.33
C THR A 271 -18.23 -6.61 -1.32
N ILE A 272 -18.56 -7.60 -2.16
CA ILE A 272 -17.73 -8.79 -2.38
C ILE A 272 -17.12 -8.70 -3.78
N LYS A 273 -15.79 -8.71 -3.89
CA LYS A 273 -15.06 -8.66 -5.16
C LYS A 273 -14.36 -9.98 -5.43
N ILE A 274 -14.63 -10.56 -6.59
CA ILE A 274 -13.95 -11.75 -7.10
C ILE A 274 -13.33 -11.38 -8.45
N GLY A 275 -12.03 -11.12 -8.45
CA GLY A 275 -11.29 -10.64 -9.63
C GLY A 275 -11.80 -9.28 -10.13
N LYS A 276 -12.37 -9.25 -11.35
CA LYS A 276 -12.95 -8.05 -11.98
C LYS A 276 -14.44 -7.85 -11.66
N GLN A 277 -15.07 -8.80 -10.97
CA GLN A 277 -16.50 -8.76 -10.63
C GLN A 277 -16.67 -8.26 -9.20
N LYS A 278 -17.61 -7.34 -9.00
CA LYS A 278 -17.98 -6.68 -7.77
C LYS A 278 -19.46 -6.93 -7.52
N LEU A 279 -19.77 -7.73 -6.51
CA LEU A 279 -21.10 -7.90 -5.95
C LEU A 279 -21.32 -6.80 -4.92
N ILE A 280 -22.42 -6.07 -5.05
CA ILE A 280 -22.84 -5.02 -4.13
C ILE A 280 -24.17 -5.49 -3.54
N VAL A 281 -24.24 -5.60 -2.22
CA VAL A 281 -25.45 -5.95 -1.48
C VAL A 281 -25.77 -4.75 -0.60
N ASP A 282 -26.94 -4.15 -0.81
CA ASP A 282 -27.45 -3.12 0.08
C ASP A 282 -28.18 -3.74 1.28
N ASP A 283 -28.40 -2.93 2.33
CA ASP A 283 -29.07 -3.35 3.57
C ASP A 283 -30.51 -3.85 3.36
N ASP A 284 -31.15 -3.49 2.25
CA ASP A 284 -32.47 -3.97 1.84
C ASP A 284 -32.43 -5.36 1.17
N GLY A 285 -31.24 -5.95 1.03
CA GLY A 285 -31.03 -7.28 0.47
C GLY A 285 -31.01 -7.33 -1.06
N ASN A 286 -30.96 -6.18 -1.74
CA ASN A 286 -30.84 -6.16 -3.19
C ASN A 286 -29.41 -6.44 -3.63
N VAL A 287 -29.27 -7.37 -4.58
CA VAL A 287 -27.98 -7.80 -5.10
C VAL A 287 -27.73 -7.17 -6.47
N LYS A 288 -26.69 -6.34 -6.57
CA LYS A 288 -26.23 -5.74 -7.84
C LYS A 288 -24.87 -6.28 -8.23
N TRP A 289 -24.78 -6.81 -9.44
CA TRP A 289 -23.52 -7.24 -10.05
C TRP A 289 -22.93 -6.11 -10.90
N LYS A 290 -21.70 -5.66 -10.58
CA LYS A 290 -20.94 -4.68 -11.37
C LYS A 290 -19.55 -5.24 -11.72
N LYS A 291 -19.04 -4.92 -12.91
CA LYS A 291 -17.64 -5.16 -13.26
C LYS A 291 -16.84 -3.90 -12.91
N GLU A 292 -15.90 -4.01 -11.97
CA GLU A 292 -15.15 -2.84 -11.49
C GLU A 292 -13.95 -2.56 -12.40
N THR A 293 -13.98 -1.41 -13.07
CA THR A 293 -12.85 -0.85 -13.83
C THR A 293 -12.21 0.26 -13.00
N ASN A 294 -10.94 0.11 -12.61
CA ASN A 294 -10.21 1.15 -11.86
C ASN A 294 -10.33 2.51 -12.59
N GLN A 295 -10.74 3.57 -11.88
CA GLN A 295 -11.01 4.88 -12.49
C GLN A 295 -9.88 5.92 -12.35
N HIS A 296 -8.68 5.53 -11.87
CA HIS A 296 -7.52 6.43 -11.78
C HIS A 296 -6.19 5.84 -12.30
N CYS A 297 -6.26 4.75 -13.06
CA CYS A 297 -5.11 4.27 -13.83
C CYS A 297 -4.97 5.13 -15.09
N PHE A 298 -3.76 5.65 -15.30
CA PHE A 298 -3.33 6.03 -16.64
C PHE A 298 -3.40 4.75 -17.49
N THR A 299 -4.24 4.76 -18.52
CA THR A 299 -4.36 3.67 -19.49
C THR A 299 -3.86 4.23 -20.79
N GLY A 300 -2.79 3.66 -21.34
CA GLY A 300 -2.21 4.10 -22.60
C GLY A 300 -3.14 3.81 -23.78
N HIS A 301 -2.84 4.42 -24.92
CA HIS A 301 -3.63 4.27 -26.14
C HIS A 301 -2.80 3.67 -27.29
N TRP A 302 -1.84 2.81 -26.97
CA TRP A 302 -1.02 2.09 -27.94
C TRP A 302 -1.59 0.69 -28.25
N GLY A 303 -2.09 -0.01 -27.23
CA GLY A 303 -2.73 -1.32 -27.37
C GLY A 303 -3.90 -1.28 -28.34
N GLY A 304 -3.87 -2.11 -29.37
CA GLY A 304 -4.82 -1.98 -30.46
C GLY A 304 -4.48 -2.71 -31.75
N PHE A 305 -5.39 -2.57 -32.70
CA PHE A 305 -5.23 -2.93 -34.10
C PHE A 305 -5.12 -1.66 -34.94
N ASP A 306 -3.96 -1.50 -35.58
CA ASP A 306 -3.66 -0.35 -36.42
C ASP A 306 -3.55 -0.73 -37.90
N LEU A 307 -3.98 0.18 -38.75
CA LEU A 307 -3.82 0.10 -40.21
C LEU A 307 -3.03 1.31 -40.70
N SER A 308 -2.00 1.09 -41.51
CA SER A 308 -1.17 2.14 -42.07
C SER A 308 -0.95 2.02 -43.57
N LEU A 309 -0.56 3.14 -44.17
CA LEU A 309 0.15 3.18 -45.43
C LEU A 309 1.65 3.21 -45.13
N ASN A 310 2.41 2.38 -45.85
CA ASN A 310 3.82 2.17 -45.64
C ASN A 310 4.64 2.69 -46.81
N GLY A 311 5.77 3.28 -46.47
CA GLY A 311 6.74 3.82 -47.41
C GLY A 311 8.16 3.71 -46.93
N TYR A 312 9.06 4.26 -47.72
CA TYR A 312 10.42 4.56 -47.31
C TYR A 312 10.92 5.78 -48.09
N LEU A 313 11.87 6.48 -47.48
CA LEU A 313 12.62 7.58 -48.10
C LEU A 313 14.04 7.12 -48.42
N ASN A 314 14.63 7.65 -49.48
CA ASN A 314 16.07 7.50 -49.71
C ASN A 314 16.88 8.44 -48.78
N SER A 315 18.21 8.42 -48.90
CA SER A 315 19.12 9.31 -48.15
C SER A 315 18.83 10.80 -48.35
N ASP A 316 18.24 11.18 -49.48
CA ASP A 316 17.89 12.55 -49.84
C ASP A 316 16.49 12.96 -49.37
N GLY A 317 15.75 12.05 -48.70
CA GLY A 317 14.39 12.29 -48.23
C GLY A 317 13.31 12.17 -49.31
N ASN A 318 13.64 11.64 -50.50
CA ASN A 318 12.71 11.47 -51.62
C ASN A 318 12.07 10.07 -51.64
N MET A 319 10.88 9.99 -52.23
CA MET A 319 10.12 8.73 -52.42
C MET A 319 10.22 8.16 -53.84
N ASP A 320 10.72 8.96 -54.80
CA ASP A 320 10.88 8.55 -56.20
C ASP A 320 12.32 8.08 -56.43
N PHE A 321 12.47 6.88 -56.98
CA PHE A 321 13.77 6.27 -57.23
C PHE A 321 14.13 6.36 -58.71
N ALA A 322 15.31 6.92 -58.99
CA ALA A 322 15.86 7.00 -60.34
C ALA A 322 17.02 6.02 -60.55
N GLY A 323 17.26 5.63 -61.80
CA GLY A 323 18.39 4.77 -62.17
C GLY A 323 18.36 3.41 -61.49
N ALA A 324 19.45 3.08 -60.79
CA ALA A 324 19.69 1.76 -60.20
C ALA A 324 18.62 1.32 -59.20
N ASP A 325 18.01 2.25 -58.46
CA ASP A 325 17.07 1.92 -57.38
C ASP A 325 15.60 1.97 -57.83
N ARG A 326 15.32 2.22 -59.11
CA ARG A 326 13.95 2.32 -59.67
C ARG A 326 13.08 1.08 -59.40
N TYR A 327 13.69 -0.08 -59.20
CA TYR A 327 12.98 -1.31 -58.80
C TYR A 327 12.36 -1.22 -57.38
N LEU A 328 12.67 -0.19 -56.62
CA LEU A 328 12.11 0.07 -55.29
C LEU A 328 10.95 1.07 -55.32
N ASP A 329 10.53 1.58 -56.49
CA ASP A 329 9.34 2.43 -56.57
C ASP A 329 8.09 1.69 -56.03
N LEU A 330 7.35 2.37 -55.16
CA LEU A 330 6.20 1.81 -54.47
C LEU A 330 4.87 2.34 -55.00
N ASN A 331 3.92 1.43 -55.17
CA ASN A 331 2.51 1.77 -55.25
C ASN A 331 1.97 2.05 -53.83
N MET A 332 2.24 3.24 -53.31
CA MET A 332 1.94 3.63 -51.92
C MET A 332 0.51 3.30 -51.45
N PRO A 333 -0.57 3.59 -52.22
CA PRO A 333 -1.93 3.30 -51.78
C PRO A 333 -2.22 1.81 -51.54
N LYS A 334 -1.37 0.92 -52.06
CA LYS A 334 -1.46 -0.54 -51.91
C LYS A 334 -0.39 -1.12 -50.99
N SER A 335 0.51 -0.29 -50.46
CA SER A 335 1.54 -0.65 -49.48
C SER A 335 0.95 -0.54 -48.07
N ILE A 336 0.19 -1.55 -47.67
CA ILE A 336 -0.57 -1.53 -46.41
C ILE A 336 0.23 -2.16 -45.28
N GLY A 337 0.33 -1.48 -44.15
CA GLY A 337 0.81 -2.00 -42.88
C GLY A 337 -0.33 -2.43 -41.97
N VAL A 338 -0.15 -3.57 -41.29
CA VAL A 338 -1.07 -4.05 -40.24
C VAL A 338 -0.26 -4.18 -38.97
N HIS A 339 -0.74 -3.62 -37.86
CA HIS A 339 -0.06 -3.70 -36.57
C HIS A 339 -1.02 -4.23 -35.52
N LEU A 340 -0.59 -5.26 -34.80
CA LEU A 340 -1.30 -5.87 -33.69
C LEU A 340 -0.50 -5.62 -32.42
N ASN A 341 -0.91 -4.61 -31.66
CA ASN A 341 -0.27 -4.22 -30.41
C ASN A 341 -0.87 -5.03 -29.26
N ALA A 342 -0.54 -6.33 -29.25
CA ALA A 342 -1.22 -7.38 -28.49
C ALA A 342 -1.21 -7.19 -26.98
N TYR A 343 -0.14 -6.62 -26.41
CA TYR A 343 -0.01 -6.41 -24.98
C TYR A 343 0.53 -5.02 -24.70
N GLU A 344 -0.20 -4.25 -23.91
CA GLU A 344 0.24 -2.96 -23.41
C GLU A 344 0.44 -3.01 -21.88
N GLN A 345 1.54 -2.43 -21.43
CA GLN A 345 1.79 -2.09 -20.04
C GLN A 345 1.97 -0.58 -19.90
N SER A 346 0.98 0.06 -19.29
CA SER A 346 0.99 1.50 -19.00
C SER A 346 1.45 1.75 -17.57
N ILE A 347 2.50 2.56 -17.40
CA ILE A 347 3.11 2.95 -16.12
C ILE A 347 2.84 4.43 -15.89
N LYS A 348 2.03 4.74 -14.87
CA LYS A 348 1.75 6.11 -14.45
C LYS A 348 3.03 6.79 -13.93
N ILE A 349 3.33 7.99 -14.42
CA ILE A 349 4.45 8.81 -13.94
C ILE A 349 3.96 10.02 -13.14
N SER A 350 2.97 10.77 -13.63
CA SER A 350 2.49 11.96 -12.93
C SER A 350 1.48 11.64 -11.82
N ARG A 351 1.48 12.43 -10.73
CA ARG A 351 0.49 12.28 -9.63
C ARG A 351 -0.95 12.41 -10.12
N SER A 352 -1.22 13.35 -11.04
CA SER A 352 -2.52 13.56 -11.69
C SER A 352 -2.97 12.40 -12.60
N GLY A 353 -2.03 11.53 -13.00
CA GLY A 353 -2.30 10.40 -13.91
C GLY A 353 -2.61 10.84 -15.34
N ASN A 354 -2.13 12.02 -15.73
CA ASN A 354 -2.26 12.57 -17.08
C ASN A 354 -0.98 12.32 -17.91
N PHE A 355 0.04 11.72 -17.31
CA PHE A 355 1.30 11.44 -17.98
C PHE A 355 1.84 10.10 -17.51
N GLY A 356 2.30 9.30 -18.45
CA GLY A 356 2.85 7.99 -18.17
C GLY A 356 3.72 7.47 -19.29
N PHE A 357 4.35 6.34 -18.98
CA PHE A 357 5.18 5.58 -19.87
C PHE A 357 4.39 4.36 -20.35
N ILE A 358 4.57 3.99 -21.62
CA ILE A 358 3.91 2.86 -22.25
C ILE A 358 5.01 1.96 -22.81
N THR A 359 4.94 0.69 -22.43
CA THR A 359 5.69 -0.39 -23.07
C THR A 359 4.76 -1.55 -23.39
N GLY A 360 5.25 -2.59 -24.07
CA GLY A 360 4.39 -3.65 -24.54
C GLY A 360 5.04 -4.62 -25.52
N LEU A 361 4.19 -5.39 -26.19
CA LEU A 361 4.56 -6.30 -27.26
C LEU A 361 3.58 -6.15 -28.43
N GLY A 362 4.14 -5.96 -29.62
CA GLY A 362 3.40 -5.78 -30.87
C GLY A 362 3.90 -6.70 -31.98
N LEU A 363 3.05 -6.92 -32.97
CA LEU A 363 3.38 -7.63 -34.20
C LEU A 363 3.02 -6.74 -35.38
N GLU A 364 3.97 -6.53 -36.28
CA GLU A 364 3.78 -5.66 -37.45
C GLU A 364 3.98 -6.47 -38.73
N TRP A 365 3.07 -6.29 -39.68
CA TRP A 365 3.18 -6.78 -41.05
C TRP A 365 3.27 -5.59 -41.99
N HIS A 366 4.46 -5.33 -42.48
CA HIS A 366 4.70 -4.28 -43.45
C HIS A 366 4.61 -4.86 -44.86
N ASN A 367 3.70 -4.35 -45.69
CA ASN A 367 3.67 -4.68 -47.11
C ASN A 367 4.17 -3.48 -47.92
N TYR A 368 5.21 -3.71 -48.71
CA TYR A 368 5.72 -2.77 -49.70
C TYR A 368 5.33 -3.27 -51.08
N ARG A 369 4.33 -2.62 -51.67
CA ARG A 369 3.81 -2.97 -52.99
C ARG A 369 4.66 -2.26 -54.05
N PHE A 370 5.40 -3.01 -54.85
CA PHE A 370 6.15 -2.42 -55.96
C PHE A 370 5.19 -1.92 -57.04
N ASP A 371 5.54 -0.79 -57.65
CA ASP A 371 4.74 -0.19 -58.71
C ASP A 371 4.83 -0.98 -60.03
N GLN A 372 5.99 -1.59 -60.26
CA GLN A 372 6.28 -2.47 -61.37
C GLN A 372 6.59 -3.90 -60.92
N GLY A 373 6.73 -4.80 -61.89
CA GLY A 373 7.13 -6.18 -61.64
C GLY A 373 8.61 -6.27 -61.28
N VAL A 374 8.93 -6.72 -60.07
CA VAL A 374 10.31 -6.77 -59.58
C VAL A 374 10.65 -8.16 -59.03
N TYR A 375 11.83 -8.65 -59.40
CA TYR A 375 12.50 -9.78 -58.79
C TYR A 375 13.63 -9.26 -57.90
N LEU A 376 13.64 -9.66 -56.63
CA LEU A 376 14.72 -9.34 -55.71
C LEU A 376 15.64 -10.55 -55.62
N ASP A 377 16.92 -10.38 -55.95
CA ASP A 377 17.91 -11.46 -55.83
C ASP A 377 18.25 -11.69 -54.36
N GLU A 378 17.69 -12.77 -53.83
CA GLU A 378 17.86 -13.18 -52.45
C GLU A 378 19.27 -13.69 -52.12
N LYS A 379 20.06 -14.09 -53.14
CA LYS A 379 21.40 -14.67 -52.96
C LYS A 379 22.53 -13.66 -53.12
N ALA A 380 22.22 -12.45 -53.58
CA ALA A 380 23.21 -11.43 -53.83
C ALA A 380 23.86 -10.94 -52.52
N TYR A 381 25.18 -10.71 -52.54
CA TYR A 381 25.91 -10.15 -51.40
C TYR A 381 25.37 -8.77 -50.99
N ARG A 382 25.01 -7.95 -51.99
CA ARG A 382 24.27 -6.69 -51.86
C ARG A 382 22.97 -6.87 -52.63
N LEU A 383 21.85 -6.44 -52.05
CA LEU A 383 20.55 -6.59 -52.68
C LEU A 383 20.54 -5.91 -54.05
N ASN A 384 20.23 -6.72 -55.06
CA ASN A 384 19.98 -6.27 -56.43
C ASN A 384 18.53 -6.61 -56.79
N GLY A 385 17.88 -5.73 -57.53
CA GLY A 385 16.54 -5.95 -58.06
C GLY A 385 16.54 -5.90 -59.58
N TYR A 386 15.73 -6.76 -60.19
CA TYR A 386 15.56 -6.86 -61.63
C TYR A 386 14.10 -6.60 -62.01
N LEU A 387 13.89 -5.89 -63.10
CA LEU A 387 12.57 -5.62 -63.65
C LEU A 387 12.08 -6.84 -64.42
N ILE A 388 10.84 -7.23 -64.22
CA ILE A 388 10.22 -8.36 -64.90
C ILE A 388 9.56 -7.84 -66.18
N ASP A 389 10.01 -8.34 -67.33
CA ASP A 389 9.46 -8.02 -68.65
C ASP A 389 9.02 -9.27 -69.43
N GLY A 390 7.96 -9.14 -70.23
CA GLY A 390 7.41 -10.24 -71.03
C GLY A 390 6.28 -11.05 -70.37
N VAL A 391 5.98 -10.84 -69.07
CA VAL A 391 4.81 -11.44 -68.39
C VAL A 391 4.01 -10.40 -67.62
N ARG A 392 2.69 -10.48 -67.71
CA ARG A 392 1.82 -9.57 -66.97
C ARG A 392 1.73 -9.97 -65.48
N ILE A 393 2.07 -9.03 -64.59
CA ILE A 393 2.01 -9.23 -63.14
C ILE A 393 0.80 -8.51 -62.55
N LYS A 394 -0.02 -9.23 -61.79
CA LYS A 394 -1.15 -8.66 -61.03
C LYS A 394 -0.68 -8.06 -59.72
N LYS A 395 0.23 -8.76 -59.03
CA LYS A 395 0.74 -8.33 -57.73
C LYS A 395 2.20 -8.73 -57.51
N ASN A 396 2.99 -7.81 -57.01
CA ASN A 396 4.38 -7.97 -56.60
C ASN A 396 4.59 -7.08 -55.37
N LYS A 397 5.12 -7.67 -54.30
CA LYS A 397 5.34 -6.99 -53.03
C LYS A 397 6.44 -7.67 -52.21
N LEU A 398 7.13 -6.89 -51.39
CA LEU A 398 7.91 -7.37 -50.27
C LEU A 398 7.07 -7.27 -48.99
N MET A 399 7.03 -8.35 -48.21
CA MET A 399 6.35 -8.38 -46.91
C MET A 399 7.39 -8.65 -45.82
N VAL A 400 7.39 -7.81 -44.78
CA VAL A 400 8.28 -7.94 -43.63
C VAL A 400 7.48 -8.00 -42.34
N ARG A 401 7.84 -8.92 -41.45
CA ARG A 401 7.23 -9.10 -40.13
C ARG A 401 8.19 -8.70 -39.04
N TYR A 402 7.71 -7.92 -38.08
CA TYR A 402 8.46 -7.53 -36.89
C TYR A 402 7.69 -7.92 -35.62
N LEU A 403 8.44 -8.36 -34.62
CA LEU A 403 8.03 -8.31 -33.22
C LEU A 403 8.52 -6.99 -32.66
N THR A 404 7.66 -6.20 -32.04
CA THR A 404 7.98 -4.84 -31.60
C THR A 404 7.75 -4.61 -30.12
N VAL A 405 8.57 -3.71 -29.56
CA VAL A 405 8.52 -3.25 -28.17
C VAL A 405 8.51 -1.72 -28.18
N PRO A 406 7.41 -1.08 -27.73
CA PRO A 406 7.35 0.37 -27.60
C PRO A 406 8.07 0.84 -26.33
N VAL A 407 8.67 2.02 -26.44
CA VAL A 407 9.25 2.83 -25.36
C VAL A 407 8.66 4.23 -25.57
N LEU A 408 7.42 4.41 -25.12
CA LEU A 408 6.61 5.59 -25.43
C LEU A 408 6.27 6.37 -24.16
N PHE A 409 6.15 7.68 -24.28
CA PHE A 409 5.57 8.54 -23.26
C PHE A 409 4.28 9.13 -23.80
N GLU A 410 3.24 9.15 -22.97
CA GLU A 410 1.95 9.69 -23.36
C GLU A 410 1.44 10.69 -22.33
N TYR A 411 0.95 11.81 -22.86
CA TYR A 411 0.18 12.80 -22.15
C TYR A 411 -1.30 12.68 -22.52
N GLN A 412 -2.18 12.76 -21.52
CA GLN A 412 -3.62 12.61 -21.64
C GLN A 412 -4.31 13.80 -20.96
N HIS A 413 -5.21 14.46 -21.67
CA HIS A 413 -6.12 15.43 -21.07
C HIS A 413 -7.42 14.75 -20.63
N LYS A 414 -7.88 15.05 -19.41
CA LYS A 414 -9.10 14.49 -18.83
C LYS A 414 -10.18 15.58 -18.84
N GLY A 415 -11.08 15.49 -19.82
CA GLY A 415 -12.29 16.32 -19.93
C GLY A 415 -13.54 15.60 -19.42
N ASN A 416 -14.67 16.30 -19.38
CA ASN A 416 -15.95 15.76 -18.88
C ASN A 416 -16.74 15.02 -19.97
N SER A 417 -16.39 15.21 -21.25
CA SER A 417 -17.01 14.51 -22.38
C SER A 417 -15.99 13.70 -23.19
N LYS A 418 -16.45 12.66 -23.89
CA LYS A 418 -15.59 11.85 -24.77
C LYS A 418 -14.96 12.67 -25.91
N LEU A 419 -15.54 13.80 -26.30
CA LEU A 419 -15.02 14.68 -27.35
C LEU A 419 -13.93 15.63 -26.84
N GLU A 420 -13.80 15.79 -25.52
CA GLU A 420 -12.76 16.61 -24.89
C GLU A 420 -11.50 15.79 -24.54
N LEU A 421 -11.56 14.47 -24.70
CA LEU A 421 -10.42 13.59 -24.49
C LEU A 421 -9.49 13.68 -25.70
N TYR A 422 -8.28 14.18 -25.45
CA TYR A 422 -7.16 14.05 -26.37
C TYR A 422 -5.95 13.46 -25.66
N HIS A 423 -5.16 12.71 -26.42
CA HIS A 423 -3.89 12.19 -25.96
C HIS A 423 -2.83 12.41 -27.02
N PHE A 424 -1.60 12.59 -26.55
CA PHE A 424 -0.42 12.73 -27.39
C PHE A 424 0.66 11.79 -26.87
N THR A 425 1.17 10.95 -27.75
CA THR A 425 2.15 9.90 -27.44
C THR A 425 3.36 10.10 -28.34
N ALA A 426 4.55 10.03 -27.76
CA ALA A 426 5.80 10.12 -28.50
C ALA A 426 6.87 9.22 -27.88
N GLY A 427 7.73 8.64 -28.72
CA GLY A 427 8.87 7.86 -28.24
C GLY A 427 9.47 6.97 -29.32
N LEU A 428 10.05 5.85 -28.89
CA LEU A 428 10.71 4.89 -29.76
C LEU A 428 9.93 3.59 -29.86
N LEU A 429 9.98 2.98 -31.03
CA LEU A 429 9.42 1.67 -31.31
C LEU A 429 10.55 0.78 -31.83
N LEU A 430 10.96 -0.18 -31.01
CA LEU A 430 12.03 -1.10 -31.32
C LEU A 430 11.43 -2.35 -31.96
N GLY A 431 12.05 -2.87 -33.02
CA GLY A 431 11.55 -4.05 -33.72
C GLY A 431 12.63 -5.07 -34.05
N ALA A 432 12.31 -6.35 -33.87
CA ALA A 432 13.10 -7.48 -34.33
C ALA A 432 12.39 -8.19 -35.48
N ARG A 433 13.06 -8.36 -36.61
CA ARG A 433 12.50 -9.02 -37.80
C ARG A 433 12.34 -10.51 -37.53
N ILE A 434 11.11 -11.01 -37.64
CA ILE A 434 10.77 -12.43 -37.43
C ILE A 434 10.47 -13.16 -38.74
N GLY A 435 10.41 -12.44 -39.86
CA GLY A 435 10.39 -13.07 -41.18
C GLY A 435 10.09 -12.09 -42.30
N SER A 436 10.43 -12.50 -43.51
CA SER A 436 10.19 -11.74 -44.73
C SER A 436 9.90 -12.68 -45.89
N HIS A 437 9.14 -12.20 -46.86
CA HIS A 437 8.98 -12.88 -48.14
C HIS A 437 8.58 -11.90 -49.23
N THR A 438 8.99 -12.18 -50.46
CA THR A 438 8.37 -11.58 -51.63
C THR A 438 7.12 -12.38 -52.00
N LYS A 439 6.12 -11.71 -52.58
CA LYS A 439 4.94 -12.36 -53.15
C LYS A 439 4.68 -11.81 -54.54
N THR A 440 4.76 -12.67 -55.55
CA THR A 440 4.43 -12.35 -56.94
C THR A 440 3.18 -13.13 -57.36
N VAL A 441 2.27 -12.47 -58.08
CA VAL A 441 1.02 -13.01 -58.60
C VAL A 441 1.00 -12.73 -60.09
N TYR A 442 1.12 -13.79 -60.87
CA TYR A 442 1.21 -13.76 -62.32
C TYR A 442 -0.19 -13.78 -62.94
N ALA A 443 -0.43 -12.99 -63.99
CA ALA A 443 -1.67 -13.08 -64.76
C ALA A 443 -1.64 -14.24 -65.78
N GLU A 444 -0.44 -14.64 -66.19
CA GLU A 444 -0.19 -15.62 -67.24
C GLU A 444 0.75 -16.71 -66.66
N GLN A 445 0.33 -17.97 -66.73
CA GLN A 445 1.09 -19.12 -66.23
C GLN A 445 1.92 -19.76 -67.36
N LEU A 446 3.05 -20.38 -67.00
CA LEU A 446 3.96 -21.06 -67.93
C LEU A 446 4.45 -20.19 -69.10
N LYS A 447 4.54 -18.87 -68.88
CA LYS A 447 5.02 -17.91 -69.89
C LYS A 447 6.47 -17.54 -69.58
N GLU A 448 7.31 -17.55 -70.61
CA GLU A 448 8.69 -17.08 -70.50
C GLU A 448 8.74 -15.56 -70.36
N TYR A 449 9.64 -15.08 -69.51
CA TYR A 449 9.86 -13.68 -69.21
C TYR A 449 11.32 -13.43 -68.87
N GLN A 450 11.75 -12.17 -69.01
CA GLN A 450 13.12 -11.74 -68.79
C GLN A 450 13.23 -10.90 -67.52
N LEU A 451 14.35 -11.06 -66.83
CA LEU A 451 14.77 -10.21 -65.72
C LEU A 451 15.79 -9.22 -66.26
N ILE A 452 15.43 -7.93 -66.23
CA ILE A 452 16.21 -6.84 -66.81
C ILE A 452 16.85 -6.02 -65.69
N ASP A 453 18.14 -5.72 -65.81
CA ASP A 453 18.84 -4.83 -64.89
C ASP A 453 18.38 -3.37 -65.11
N PRO A 454 17.96 -2.65 -64.06
CA PRO A 454 17.43 -1.29 -64.17
C PRO A 454 18.47 -0.23 -64.56
N VAL A 455 19.77 -0.53 -64.49
CA VAL A 455 20.86 0.43 -64.78
C VAL A 455 21.23 0.40 -66.26
N ASN A 456 21.57 -0.78 -66.79
CA ASN A 456 22.08 -0.95 -68.14
C ASN A 456 21.06 -1.57 -69.11
N TYR A 457 19.88 -1.96 -68.64
CA TYR A 457 18.81 -2.61 -69.41
C TYR A 457 19.23 -3.93 -70.05
N GLU A 458 20.25 -4.60 -69.52
CA GLU A 458 20.67 -5.92 -69.97
C GLU A 458 19.81 -7.03 -69.34
N VAL A 459 19.61 -8.11 -70.09
CA VAL A 459 18.90 -9.30 -69.61
C VAL A 459 19.84 -10.08 -68.69
N TRP A 460 19.51 -10.11 -67.40
CA TRP A 460 20.23 -10.90 -66.41
C TRP A 460 19.90 -12.39 -66.51
N LYS A 461 18.61 -12.71 -66.66
CA LYS A 461 18.13 -14.10 -66.71
C LYS A 461 16.75 -14.23 -67.33
N THR A 462 16.52 -15.31 -68.08
CA THR A 462 15.18 -15.70 -68.53
C THR A 462 14.59 -16.73 -67.57
N MET A 463 13.31 -16.56 -67.22
CA MET A 463 12.56 -17.45 -66.33
C MET A 463 11.18 -17.76 -66.93
N THR A 464 10.52 -18.78 -66.40
CA THR A 464 9.16 -19.17 -66.81
C THR A 464 8.23 -19.02 -65.63
N SER A 465 7.08 -18.36 -65.81
CA SER A 465 6.12 -18.17 -64.73
C SER A 465 5.57 -19.51 -64.23
N PRO A 466 5.31 -19.65 -62.92
CA PRO A 466 4.88 -20.92 -62.34
C PRO A 466 3.49 -21.33 -62.83
N ARG A 467 3.18 -22.63 -62.71
CA ARG A 467 1.84 -23.15 -62.99
C ARG A 467 0.79 -22.60 -62.02
N GLN A 468 1.20 -22.29 -60.78
CA GLN A 468 0.35 -21.63 -59.81
C GLN A 468 0.36 -20.12 -60.04
N GLU A 469 -0.76 -19.46 -59.80
CA GLU A 469 -0.86 -18.01 -59.99
C GLU A 469 0.06 -17.22 -59.05
N THR A 470 0.34 -17.77 -57.87
CA THR A 470 1.09 -17.08 -56.81
C THR A 470 2.40 -17.80 -56.52
N GLU A 471 3.47 -17.01 -56.45
CA GLU A 471 4.78 -17.43 -55.96
C GLU A 471 5.16 -16.62 -54.71
N LYS A 472 5.82 -17.28 -53.74
CA LYS A 472 6.36 -16.64 -52.54
C LYS A 472 7.76 -17.15 -52.27
N VAL A 473 8.74 -16.25 -52.27
CA VAL A 473 10.13 -16.56 -51.91
C VAL A 473 10.38 -16.03 -50.50
N HIS A 474 10.75 -16.92 -49.58
CA HIS A 474 11.06 -16.57 -48.19
C HIS A 474 12.56 -16.48 -48.03
N ASP A 475 13.06 -15.28 -47.75
CA ASP A 475 14.46 -15.03 -47.46
C ASP A 475 14.59 -13.75 -46.61
N ASP A 476 15.81 -13.40 -46.20
CA ASP A 476 16.10 -12.15 -45.52
C ASP A 476 16.21 -10.94 -46.45
N PHE A 477 16.50 -11.13 -47.74
CA PHE A 477 16.67 -10.05 -48.73
C PHE A 477 17.64 -8.96 -48.28
N ASN A 478 18.69 -9.32 -47.52
CA ASN A 478 19.62 -8.40 -46.90
C ASN A 478 18.97 -7.35 -45.96
N LEU A 479 17.75 -7.61 -45.49
CA LEU A 479 17.02 -6.74 -44.57
C LEU A 479 17.72 -6.67 -43.22
N ASN A 480 17.63 -5.49 -42.60
CA ASN A 480 18.12 -5.26 -41.26
C ASN A 480 17.34 -6.16 -40.26
N PRO A 481 18.01 -6.96 -39.42
CA PRO A 481 17.33 -7.79 -38.42
C PRO A 481 16.66 -6.95 -37.33
N PHE A 482 17.09 -5.71 -37.11
CA PHE A 482 16.53 -4.82 -36.09
C PHE A 482 16.16 -3.47 -36.69
N LYS A 483 15.06 -2.89 -36.21
CA LYS A 483 14.66 -1.51 -36.53
C LYS A 483 14.46 -0.69 -35.26
N ALA A 484 14.70 0.60 -35.36
CA ALA A 484 14.30 1.59 -34.38
C ALA A 484 13.53 2.69 -35.09
N ASP A 485 12.28 2.91 -34.67
CA ASP A 485 11.42 3.92 -35.26
C ASP A 485 11.10 4.99 -34.23
N VAL A 486 11.17 6.26 -34.63
CA VAL A 486 10.54 7.35 -33.90
C VAL A 486 9.05 7.26 -34.17
N MET A 487 8.25 7.24 -33.11
CA MET A 487 6.80 7.13 -33.18
C MET A 487 6.15 8.34 -32.56
N VAL A 488 5.13 8.87 -33.25
CA VAL A 488 4.20 9.86 -32.73
C VAL A 488 2.78 9.34 -32.93
N ARG A 489 1.93 9.55 -31.93
CA ARG A 489 0.50 9.22 -31.98
C ARG A 489 -0.31 10.32 -31.33
N MET A 490 -1.46 10.63 -31.91
CA MET A 490 -2.38 11.63 -31.42
C MET A 490 -3.80 11.11 -31.57
N GLY A 491 -4.56 11.13 -30.48
CA GLY A 491 -5.97 10.79 -30.51
C GLY A 491 -6.84 11.94 -30.03
N TRP A 492 -8.01 12.05 -30.65
CA TRP A 492 -9.07 12.98 -30.30
C TRP A 492 -10.42 12.27 -30.43
N GLY A 493 -11.09 12.08 -29.30
CA GLY A 493 -12.35 11.34 -29.23
C GLY A 493 -12.23 9.90 -29.73
N TYR A 494 -12.81 9.62 -30.90
CA TYR A 494 -12.81 8.28 -31.51
C TYR A 494 -11.72 8.07 -32.57
N VAL A 495 -11.02 9.14 -32.95
CA VAL A 495 -10.00 9.09 -33.99
C VAL A 495 -8.63 9.06 -33.32
N ASN A 496 -7.80 8.09 -33.70
CA ASN A 496 -6.45 7.97 -33.21
C ASN A 496 -5.53 7.73 -34.40
N LEU A 497 -4.61 8.67 -34.63
CA LEU A 497 -3.69 8.71 -35.75
C LEU A 497 -2.28 8.46 -35.24
N PHE A 498 -1.47 7.76 -36.02
CA PHE A 498 -0.07 7.55 -35.69
C PHE A 498 0.81 7.68 -36.92
N GLY A 499 2.07 8.02 -36.67
CA GLY A 499 3.14 8.02 -37.64
C GLY A 499 4.39 7.40 -37.03
N THR A 500 5.11 6.60 -37.82
CA THR A 500 6.44 6.11 -37.49
C THR A 500 7.43 6.48 -38.58
N TYR A 501 8.66 6.77 -38.18
CA TYR A 501 9.78 7.01 -39.08
C TYR A 501 11.01 6.26 -38.55
N SER A 502 11.56 5.37 -39.37
CA SER A 502 12.72 4.56 -38.99
C SER A 502 13.99 5.39 -39.03
N ILE A 503 14.73 5.39 -37.93
CA ILE A 503 16.09 5.96 -37.86
C ILE A 503 17.16 4.94 -38.26
N THR A 504 16.74 3.72 -38.58
CA THR A 504 17.58 2.64 -39.10
C THR A 504 17.24 2.35 -40.56
N THR A 505 18.24 1.98 -41.36
CA THR A 505 18.04 1.61 -42.76
C THR A 505 17.31 0.26 -42.88
N LEU A 506 16.47 0.12 -43.92
CA LEU A 506 15.72 -1.10 -44.23
C LEU A 506 16.65 -2.29 -44.50
N PHE A 507 17.76 -2.04 -45.19
CA PHE A 507 18.80 -3.02 -45.48
C PHE A 507 19.97 -2.89 -44.52
N ARG A 508 20.70 -3.99 -44.32
CA ARG A 508 21.94 -3.99 -43.53
C ARG A 508 22.98 -3.04 -44.16
N ASN A 509 23.86 -2.49 -43.34
CA ASN A 509 24.91 -1.57 -43.78
C ASN A 509 25.70 -2.16 -44.96
N HIS A 510 25.79 -1.41 -46.06
CA HIS A 510 26.45 -1.78 -47.32
C HIS A 510 25.88 -3.03 -48.04
N ARG A 511 24.69 -3.49 -47.65
CA ARG A 511 24.02 -4.67 -48.23
C ARG A 511 22.79 -4.32 -49.05
N GLY A 512 22.49 -3.04 -49.25
CA GLY A 512 21.42 -2.55 -50.12
C GLY A 512 21.43 -1.02 -50.15
N PRO A 513 20.47 -0.40 -50.86
CA PRO A 513 20.27 1.05 -50.86
C PRO A 513 19.91 1.60 -49.47
N GLU A 514 20.24 2.85 -49.20
CA GLU A 514 19.87 3.49 -47.92
C GLU A 514 18.41 3.95 -47.97
N LEU A 515 17.54 3.12 -47.40
CA LEU A 515 16.10 3.39 -47.31
C LEU A 515 15.68 3.51 -45.86
N TYR A 516 14.89 4.54 -45.54
CA TYR A 516 14.34 4.82 -44.21
C TYR A 516 12.82 4.60 -44.22
N PRO A 517 12.32 3.45 -43.72
CA PRO A 517 10.89 3.16 -43.69
C PRO A 517 10.07 4.17 -42.88
N PHE A 518 8.85 4.42 -43.32
CA PHE A 518 7.85 5.16 -42.55
C PHE A 518 6.47 4.50 -42.67
N SER A 519 5.62 4.74 -41.68
CA SER A 519 4.22 4.34 -41.70
C SER A 519 3.35 5.49 -41.21
N VAL A 520 2.24 5.76 -41.88
CA VAL A 520 1.22 6.70 -41.40
C VAL A 520 -0.13 6.00 -41.42
N GLY A 521 -0.86 6.06 -40.31
CA GLY A 521 -2.04 5.25 -40.15
C GLY A 521 -2.99 5.71 -39.06
N LEU A 522 -4.01 4.88 -38.85
CA LEU A 522 -5.04 5.08 -37.85
C LEU A 522 -5.26 3.79 -37.05
N THR A 523 -5.61 3.96 -35.78
CA THR A 523 -6.04 2.86 -34.91
C THR A 523 -7.51 2.57 -35.16
N LEU A 524 -7.81 1.33 -35.57
CA LEU A 524 -9.18 0.90 -35.84
C LEU A 524 -9.89 0.45 -34.55
N ILE A 525 -9.16 -0.23 -33.67
CA ILE A 525 -9.67 -0.77 -32.40
C ILE A 525 -8.58 -0.60 -31.36
N GLY A 526 -8.82 0.16 -30.29
CA GLY A 526 -7.96 0.22 -29.11
C GLY A 526 -8.56 -0.59 -27.95
N TRP A 527 -7.73 -1.05 -27.00
CA TRP A 527 -8.20 -1.80 -25.82
C TRP A 527 -7.45 -1.51 -24.53
#